data_AF-A0A651FWY0-F1
#
_entry.id   AF-A0A651FWY0-F1
#
_cell.length_a   1.000
_cell.length_b   1.000
_cell.length_c   1.000
_cell.angle_alpha   90.00
_cell.angle_beta   90.00
_cell.angle_gamma   90.00
#
_symmetry.space_group_name_H-M   'P 1'
#
loop_
_entity.id
_entity.type
_entity.pdbx_description
1 polymer ?
#
loop_
_entity_poly.entity_id
_entity_poly.type
_entity_poly.pdbx_seq_one_letter_code
_entity_poly.pdbx_strand_id
1 'polypeptide(L)'
;IDPHVDGDAGRLSDQSLRIVLDLDPENVLANNNLGYRMLTRDEDIDEAARMIEIAYRAEPDSPPYADSMGWARYKQGIFEDKKDPETGEVVMRGAISLLREARRLAEQSRDEVYQFIVTPIVADHLGDALWAAGRREEALQAWDDAWAGLEPAMRLIDQMGAVDLESTLVELRKHSEAARDKARAARSGLEPQIESIPGLKPDEPPRNRRATPQQQ
;
A
#
# COMPACT_ATOMS: atom_id res chain seq x y z
N ILE A 1 -17.54 -5.59 20.61
CA ILE A 1 -18.43 -6.37 19.73
C ILE A 1 -17.68 -7.67 19.42
N ASP A 2 -18.39 -8.80 19.37
CA ASP A 2 -17.94 -10.21 19.43
C ASP A 2 -16.98 -10.65 18.28
N PRO A 3 -15.88 -11.42 18.55
CA PRO A 3 -14.85 -11.81 17.58
C PRO A 3 -15.18 -13.02 16.66
N HIS A 4 -16.44 -13.37 16.45
CA HIS A 4 -16.83 -14.48 15.54
C HIS A 4 -17.79 -14.11 14.39
N VAL A 5 -17.72 -12.88 13.87
CA VAL A 5 -18.51 -12.47 12.68
C VAL A 5 -17.62 -12.29 11.45
N ASP A 6 -16.92 -13.36 11.07
CA ASP A 6 -16.06 -13.47 9.88
C ASP A 6 -16.84 -13.72 8.57
N GLY A 7 -18.09 -13.24 8.47
CA GLY A 7 -18.95 -13.54 7.31
C GLY A 7 -19.98 -12.48 6.93
N ASP A 8 -20.50 -11.70 7.89
CA ASP A 8 -21.57 -10.73 7.64
C ASP A 8 -21.19 -9.26 7.91
N ALA A 9 -20.20 -8.97 8.78
CA ALA A 9 -19.71 -7.61 8.97
C ALA A 9 -18.93 -7.09 7.74
N GLY A 10 -18.31 -8.00 6.99
CA GLY A 10 -17.72 -7.77 5.66
C GLY A 10 -18.72 -7.86 4.49
N ARG A 11 -20.02 -8.07 4.75
CA ARG A 11 -21.09 -8.08 3.73
C ARG A 11 -22.08 -6.94 3.91
N LEU A 12 -22.20 -6.39 5.13
CA LEU A 12 -22.71 -5.04 5.37
C LEU A 12 -21.80 -3.94 4.79
N SER A 13 -20.69 -4.31 4.12
CA SER A 13 -19.53 -3.44 3.90
C SER A 13 -19.11 -3.15 2.46
N ASP A 14 -19.53 -3.93 1.45
CA ASP A 14 -19.21 -3.61 0.05
C ASP A 14 -20.48 -3.21 -0.70
N GLN A 15 -21.61 -3.85 -0.37
CA GLN A 15 -22.93 -3.47 -0.89
C GLN A 15 -23.34 -2.07 -0.43
N SER A 16 -23.06 -1.73 0.83
CA SER A 16 -23.31 -0.38 1.35
C SER A 16 -22.46 0.67 0.63
N LEU A 17 -21.18 0.37 0.34
CA LEU A 17 -20.31 1.27 -0.42
C LEU A 17 -20.79 1.41 -1.87
N ARG A 18 -21.26 0.33 -2.50
CA ARG A 18 -21.88 0.38 -3.82
C ARG A 18 -23.14 1.24 -3.82
N ILE A 19 -24.01 1.13 -2.82
CA ILE A 19 -25.20 2.01 -2.69
C ILE A 19 -24.77 3.47 -2.55
N VAL A 20 -23.71 3.76 -1.79
CA VAL A 20 -23.17 5.12 -1.70
C VAL A 20 -22.70 5.59 -3.08
N LEU A 21 -21.98 4.76 -3.83
CA LEU A 21 -21.48 5.09 -5.17
C LEU A 21 -22.59 5.19 -6.23
N ASP A 22 -23.69 4.48 -6.07
CA ASP A 22 -24.88 4.62 -6.91
C ASP A 22 -25.54 6.01 -6.72
N LEU A 23 -25.45 6.57 -5.50
CA LEU A 23 -26.00 7.89 -5.16
C LEU A 23 -25.00 9.02 -5.44
N ASP A 24 -23.72 8.77 -5.17
CA ASP A 24 -22.60 9.70 -5.29
C ASP A 24 -21.37 8.97 -5.84
N PRO A 25 -21.21 8.90 -7.18
CA PRO A 25 -20.08 8.23 -7.81
C PRO A 25 -18.70 8.83 -7.46
N GLU A 26 -18.66 10.08 -7.01
CA GLU A 26 -17.43 10.79 -6.64
C GLU A 26 -17.13 10.71 -5.13
N ASN A 27 -17.90 9.91 -4.38
CA ASN A 27 -17.71 9.77 -2.95
C ASN A 27 -16.31 9.26 -2.62
N VAL A 28 -15.47 10.14 -2.06
CA VAL A 28 -14.03 9.92 -1.80
C VAL A 28 -13.82 8.68 -0.93
N LEU A 29 -14.52 8.61 0.20
CA LEU A 29 -14.37 7.52 1.17
C LEU A 29 -14.82 6.18 0.59
N ALA A 30 -15.95 6.16 -0.12
CA ALA A 30 -16.48 4.91 -0.67
C ALA A 30 -15.62 4.35 -1.80
N ASN A 31 -15.12 5.23 -2.68
CA ASN A 31 -14.19 4.87 -3.74
C ASN A 31 -12.91 4.27 -3.17
N ASN A 32 -12.30 4.92 -2.17
CA ASN A 32 -11.08 4.41 -1.55
C ASN A 32 -11.31 3.06 -0.86
N ASN A 33 -12.34 2.97 -0.01
CA ASN A 33 -12.58 1.79 0.81
C ASN A 33 -12.95 0.56 -0.02
N LEU A 34 -13.83 0.71 -1.02
CA LEU A 34 -14.22 -0.40 -1.88
C LEU A 34 -13.07 -0.78 -2.82
N GLY A 35 -12.38 0.20 -3.43
CA GLY A 35 -11.22 -0.06 -4.27
C GLY A 35 -10.11 -0.78 -3.51
N TYR A 36 -9.74 -0.32 -2.30
CA TYR A 36 -8.70 -0.98 -1.51
C TYR A 36 -9.05 -2.42 -1.14
N ARG A 37 -10.31 -2.70 -0.82
CA ARG A 37 -10.79 -4.08 -0.54
C ARG A 37 -10.76 -4.97 -1.76
N MET A 38 -11.02 -4.42 -2.94
CA MET A 38 -10.86 -5.15 -4.20
C MET A 38 -9.38 -5.49 -4.44
N LEU A 39 -8.46 -4.54 -4.19
CA LEU A 39 -7.02 -4.79 -4.31
C LEU A 39 -6.51 -5.88 -3.35
N THR A 40 -6.95 -5.88 -2.08
CA THR A 40 -6.50 -6.89 -1.10
C THR A 40 -7.04 -8.30 -1.40
N ARG A 41 -8.08 -8.41 -2.22
CA ARG A 41 -8.63 -9.68 -2.71
C ARG A 41 -8.15 -10.04 -4.11
N ASP A 42 -7.25 -9.24 -4.68
CA ASP A 42 -6.80 -9.36 -6.07
C ASP A 42 -7.96 -9.34 -7.10
N GLU A 43 -9.04 -8.59 -6.80
CA GLU A 43 -10.24 -8.45 -7.63
C GLU A 43 -10.17 -7.19 -8.51
N ASP A 44 -10.40 -7.35 -9.83
CA ASP A 44 -10.46 -6.27 -10.85
C ASP A 44 -9.56 -5.07 -10.54
N ILE A 45 -8.24 -5.31 -10.59
CA ILE A 45 -7.20 -4.37 -10.18
C ILE A 45 -7.34 -3.02 -10.90
N ASP A 46 -7.74 -3.03 -12.17
CA ASP A 46 -7.87 -1.80 -12.94
C ASP A 46 -9.10 -0.99 -12.54
N GLU A 47 -10.22 -1.63 -12.18
CA GLU A 47 -11.37 -0.92 -11.61
C GLU A 47 -11.04 -0.39 -10.22
N ALA A 48 -10.46 -1.22 -9.36
CA ALA A 48 -10.03 -0.81 -8.03
C ALA A 48 -9.08 0.41 -8.08
N ALA A 49 -8.12 0.42 -9.01
CA ALA A 49 -7.22 1.53 -9.23
C ALA A 49 -7.95 2.81 -9.69
N ARG A 50 -8.95 2.70 -10.58
CA ARG A 50 -9.77 3.85 -11.01
C ARG A 50 -10.53 4.47 -9.84
N MET A 51 -11.12 3.64 -8.99
CA MET A 51 -11.84 4.09 -7.80
C MET A 51 -10.88 4.82 -6.84
N ILE A 52 -9.75 4.21 -6.49
CA ILE A 52 -8.75 4.81 -5.61
C ILE A 52 -8.20 6.12 -6.20
N GLU A 53 -8.04 6.20 -7.52
CA GLU A 53 -7.59 7.42 -8.20
C GLU A 53 -8.56 8.58 -8.00
N ILE A 54 -9.87 8.35 -7.93
CA ILE A 54 -10.86 9.39 -7.58
C ILE A 54 -10.56 9.96 -6.19
N ALA A 55 -10.36 9.07 -5.20
CA ALA A 55 -10.08 9.49 -3.83
C ALA A 55 -8.74 10.22 -3.70
N TYR A 56 -7.68 9.69 -4.31
CA TYR A 56 -6.36 10.30 -4.32
C TYR A 56 -6.35 11.67 -4.99
N ARG A 57 -7.10 11.86 -6.09
CA ARG A 57 -7.17 13.17 -6.77
C ARG A 57 -7.98 14.20 -5.97
N ALA A 58 -8.97 13.76 -5.21
CA ALA A 58 -9.74 14.65 -4.35
C ALA A 58 -8.89 15.15 -3.17
N GLU A 59 -8.09 14.27 -2.57
CA GLU A 59 -7.28 14.56 -1.38
C GLU A 59 -5.85 14.01 -1.53
N PRO A 60 -5.00 14.63 -2.37
CA PRO A 60 -3.66 14.12 -2.69
C PRO A 60 -2.67 14.16 -1.51
N ASP A 61 -2.96 15.01 -0.51
CA ASP A 61 -2.16 15.16 0.71
C ASP A 61 -2.58 14.18 1.82
N SER A 62 -3.57 13.31 1.56
CA SER A 62 -4.02 12.28 2.50
C SER A 62 -3.05 11.08 2.47
N PRO A 63 -2.32 10.79 3.58
CA PRO A 63 -1.44 9.63 3.62
C PRO A 63 -2.11 8.30 3.25
N PRO A 64 -3.30 7.93 3.77
CA PRO A 64 -3.92 6.65 3.42
C PRO A 64 -4.37 6.55 1.96
N TYR A 65 -4.75 7.66 1.32
CA TYR A 65 -5.14 7.64 -0.10
C TYR A 65 -3.92 7.58 -1.02
N ALA A 66 -2.85 8.28 -0.66
CA ALA A 66 -1.57 8.16 -1.35
C ALA A 66 -1.00 6.73 -1.24
N ASP A 67 -1.13 6.10 -0.06
CA ASP A 67 -0.75 4.70 0.16
C ASP A 67 -1.59 3.75 -0.71
N SER A 68 -2.91 3.88 -0.65
CA SER A 68 -3.84 3.06 -1.46
C SER A 68 -3.54 3.18 -2.95
N MET A 69 -3.24 4.39 -3.44
CA MET A 69 -2.90 4.60 -4.85
C MET A 69 -1.53 3.99 -5.20
N GLY A 70 -0.55 4.09 -4.30
CA GLY A 70 0.73 3.41 -4.43
C GLY A 70 0.58 1.89 -4.49
N TRP A 71 -0.28 1.33 -3.64
CA TRP A 71 -0.62 -0.09 -3.62
C TRP A 71 -1.33 -0.55 -4.89
N ALA A 72 -2.24 0.26 -5.43
CA ALA A 72 -2.88 0.01 -6.72
C ALA A 72 -1.82 -0.12 -7.83
N ARG A 73 -0.84 0.81 -7.88
CA ARG A 73 0.26 0.74 -8.86
C ARG A 73 1.15 -0.49 -8.64
N TYR A 74 1.37 -0.92 -7.39
CA TYR A 74 2.09 -2.16 -7.09
C TYR A 74 1.36 -3.38 -7.67
N LYS A 75 0.05 -3.51 -7.40
CA LYS A 75 -0.78 -4.60 -7.91
C LYS A 75 -0.91 -4.59 -9.44
N GLN A 76 -0.77 -3.43 -10.09
CA GLN A 76 -0.67 -3.30 -11.55
C GLN A 76 0.72 -3.64 -12.12
N GLY A 77 1.72 -3.91 -11.27
CA GLY A 77 3.12 -4.11 -11.68
C GLY A 77 3.83 -2.83 -12.16
N ILE A 78 3.30 -1.65 -11.81
CA ILE A 78 3.84 -0.34 -12.18
C ILE A 78 4.65 0.22 -11.00
N PHE A 79 5.89 -0.25 -10.85
CA PHE A 79 6.73 0.13 -9.71
C PHE A 79 7.37 1.52 -9.85
N GLU A 80 7.91 1.81 -11.03
CA GLU A 80 8.64 3.04 -11.34
C GLU A 80 7.74 4.06 -12.08
N ASP A 81 8.11 5.33 -12.00
CA ASP A 81 7.43 6.40 -12.72
C ASP A 81 7.53 6.19 -14.24
N LYS A 82 6.41 6.35 -14.94
CA LYS A 82 6.39 6.43 -16.41
C LYS A 82 6.65 7.88 -16.80
N LYS A 83 7.66 8.07 -17.66
CA LYS A 83 8.02 9.37 -18.20
C LYS A 83 7.65 9.47 -19.68
N ASP A 84 7.26 10.66 -20.09
CA ASP A 84 7.19 11.00 -21.50
C ASP A 84 8.60 10.89 -22.12
N PRO A 85 8.77 10.17 -23.25
CA PRO A 85 10.10 9.94 -23.84
C PRO A 85 10.69 11.18 -24.50
N GLU A 86 9.89 12.19 -24.84
CA GLU A 86 10.33 13.42 -25.49
C GLU A 86 10.66 14.50 -24.46
N THR A 87 9.79 14.70 -23.46
CA THR A 87 9.95 15.76 -22.46
C THR A 87 10.67 15.30 -21.21
N GLY A 88 10.67 14.00 -20.91
CA GLY A 88 11.18 13.44 -19.66
C GLY A 88 10.28 13.67 -18.45
N GLU A 89 9.11 14.29 -18.64
CA GLU A 89 8.15 14.58 -17.57
C GLU A 89 7.47 13.30 -17.08
N VAL A 90 7.20 13.22 -15.77
CA VAL A 90 6.46 12.09 -15.20
C VAL A 90 4.99 12.21 -15.61
N VAL A 91 4.53 11.30 -16.48
CA VAL A 91 3.13 11.22 -16.93
C VAL A 91 2.28 10.31 -16.05
N MET A 92 2.91 9.42 -15.29
CA MET A 92 2.24 8.56 -14.32
C MET A 92 3.23 8.18 -13.23
N ARG A 93 2.87 8.50 -11.98
CA ARG A 93 3.65 8.06 -10.82
C ARG A 93 3.52 6.55 -10.62
N GLY A 94 4.63 5.89 -10.37
CA GLY A 94 4.68 4.47 -9.99
C GLY A 94 4.46 4.27 -8.50
N ALA A 95 4.39 3.00 -8.09
CA ALA A 95 4.17 2.59 -6.71
C ALA A 95 5.20 3.22 -5.76
N ILE A 96 6.49 3.17 -6.11
CA ILE A 96 7.57 3.63 -5.22
C ILE A 96 7.45 5.13 -4.94
N SER A 97 7.20 5.93 -5.98
CA SER A 97 7.05 7.39 -5.83
C SER A 97 5.83 7.76 -5.00
N LEU A 98 4.72 7.04 -5.15
CA LEU A 98 3.50 7.28 -4.37
C LEU A 98 3.65 6.85 -2.91
N LEU A 99 4.21 5.67 -2.66
CA LEU A 99 4.40 5.13 -1.31
C LEU A 99 5.43 5.94 -0.51
N ARG A 100 6.49 6.45 -1.15
CA ARG A 100 7.42 7.41 -0.52
C ARG A 100 6.70 8.68 -0.08
N GLU A 101 5.80 9.18 -0.91
CA GLU A 101 5.04 10.38 -0.60
C GLU A 101 4.02 10.13 0.50
N ALA A 102 3.30 9.01 0.45
CA ALA A 102 2.39 8.59 1.52
C ALA A 102 3.12 8.52 2.87
N ARG A 103 4.31 7.91 2.89
CA ARG A 103 5.16 7.84 4.08
C ARG A 103 5.59 9.22 4.55
N ARG A 104 6.06 10.07 3.64
CA ARG A 104 6.47 11.46 3.96
C ARG A 104 5.31 12.26 4.57
N LEU A 105 4.11 12.14 3.99
CA LEU A 105 2.89 12.81 4.48
C LEU A 105 2.51 12.28 5.87
N ALA A 106 2.57 10.96 6.09
CA ALA A 106 2.31 10.35 7.39
C ALA A 106 3.30 10.81 8.47
N GLU A 107 4.61 10.78 8.17
CA GLU A 107 5.68 11.20 9.08
C GLU A 107 5.60 12.69 9.46
N GLN A 108 5.10 13.53 8.55
CA GLN A 108 4.93 14.98 8.77
C GLN A 108 3.56 15.36 9.33
N SER A 109 2.66 14.39 9.48
CA SER A 109 1.33 14.62 10.02
C SER A 109 1.41 15.09 11.48
N ARG A 110 0.49 15.97 11.86
CA ARG A 110 0.24 16.31 13.27
C ARG A 110 -0.66 15.30 13.98
N ASP A 111 -1.28 14.41 13.20
CA ASP A 111 -2.07 13.30 13.72
C ASP A 111 -1.13 12.13 14.06
N GLU A 112 -1.06 11.81 15.35
CA GLU A 112 -0.21 10.73 15.88
C GLU A 112 -0.63 9.35 15.34
N VAL A 113 -1.90 9.15 14.99
CA VAL A 113 -2.34 7.91 14.33
C VAL A 113 -1.66 7.77 12.97
N TYR A 114 -1.60 8.84 12.18
CA TYR A 114 -0.89 8.79 10.91
C TYR A 114 0.62 8.63 11.12
N GLN A 115 1.19 9.40 12.04
CA GLN A 115 2.62 9.39 12.29
C GLN A 115 3.13 8.02 12.77
N PHE A 116 2.42 7.36 13.69
CA PHE A 116 2.91 6.14 14.34
C PHE A 116 2.29 4.87 13.78
N ILE A 117 1.04 4.88 13.31
CA ILE A 117 0.34 3.68 12.88
C ILE A 117 0.37 3.52 11.35
N VAL A 118 0.12 4.59 10.60
CA VAL A 118 0.10 4.51 9.12
C VAL A 118 1.52 4.38 8.57
N THR A 119 2.48 5.15 9.08
CA THR A 119 3.89 5.11 8.63
C THR A 119 4.48 3.70 8.50
N PRO A 120 4.43 2.81 9.50
CA PRO A 120 4.98 1.45 9.37
C PRO A 120 4.23 0.56 8.38
N ILE A 121 2.92 0.76 8.19
CA ILE A 121 2.13 0.03 7.18
C ILE A 121 2.60 0.43 5.77
N VAL A 122 2.71 1.74 5.51
CA VAL A 122 3.21 2.26 4.23
C VAL A 122 4.66 1.79 3.98
N ALA A 123 5.47 1.67 5.03
CA ALA A 123 6.83 1.19 4.92
C ALA A 123 6.91 -0.29 4.47
N ASP A 124 5.98 -1.15 4.91
CA ASP A 124 5.89 -2.54 4.41
C ASP A 124 5.52 -2.57 2.91
N HIS A 125 4.48 -1.83 2.52
CA HIS A 125 4.10 -1.69 1.10
C HIS A 125 5.25 -1.17 0.24
N LEU A 126 5.98 -0.16 0.73
CA LEU A 126 7.14 0.39 0.05
C LEU A 126 8.26 -0.64 -0.09
N GLY A 127 8.49 -1.47 0.94
CA GLY A 127 9.46 -2.57 0.88
C GLY A 127 9.12 -3.58 -0.21
N ASP A 128 7.85 -3.97 -0.33
CA ASP A 128 7.38 -4.89 -1.38
C ASP A 128 7.57 -4.29 -2.78
N ALA A 129 7.19 -3.02 -2.97
CA ALA A 129 7.36 -2.34 -4.25
C ALA A 129 8.84 -2.16 -4.64
N LEU A 130 9.70 -1.82 -3.68
CA LEU A 130 11.15 -1.71 -3.90
C LEU A 130 11.77 -3.06 -4.23
N TRP A 131 11.35 -4.13 -3.54
CA TRP A 131 11.80 -5.48 -3.83
C TRP A 131 11.35 -5.89 -5.24
N ALA A 132 10.08 -5.70 -5.59
CA ALA A 132 9.58 -5.99 -6.93
C ALA A 132 10.23 -5.12 -8.02
N ALA A 133 10.84 -3.98 -7.70
CA ALA A 133 11.65 -3.20 -8.65
C ALA A 133 13.14 -3.63 -8.71
N GLY A 134 13.56 -4.58 -7.88
CA GLY A 134 14.96 -5.01 -7.77
C GLY A 134 15.85 -4.12 -6.89
N ARG A 135 15.26 -3.18 -6.14
CA ARG A 135 15.95 -2.22 -5.26
C ARG A 135 16.16 -2.82 -3.87
N ARG A 136 16.98 -3.87 -3.80
CA ARG A 136 17.11 -4.77 -2.64
C ARG A 136 17.48 -4.08 -1.32
N GLU A 137 18.48 -3.20 -1.34
CA GLU A 137 18.93 -2.50 -0.13
C GLU A 137 17.86 -1.57 0.42
N GLU A 138 17.18 -0.83 -0.47
CA GLU A 138 16.11 0.08 -0.07
C GLU A 138 14.88 -0.68 0.44
N ALA A 139 14.58 -1.85 -0.15
CA ALA A 139 13.52 -2.72 0.35
C ALA A 139 13.80 -3.23 1.76
N LEU A 140 15.04 -3.68 2.03
CA LEU A 140 15.48 -4.09 3.36
C LEU A 140 15.31 -2.97 4.39
N GLN A 141 15.69 -1.74 4.02
CA GLN A 141 15.52 -0.59 4.90
C GLN A 141 14.04 -0.29 5.18
N ALA A 142 13.19 -0.33 4.15
CA ALA A 142 11.76 -0.06 4.31
C ALA A 142 11.07 -1.09 5.23
N TRP A 143 11.42 -2.38 5.08
CA TRP A 143 10.90 -3.42 5.98
C TRP A 143 11.44 -3.31 7.41
N ASP A 144 12.70 -2.91 7.60
CA ASP A 144 13.23 -2.64 8.94
C ASP A 144 12.49 -1.48 9.60
N ASP A 145 12.20 -0.41 8.85
CA ASP A 145 11.45 0.74 9.34
C ASP A 145 10.02 0.34 9.74
N ALA A 146 9.36 -0.52 8.94
CA ALA A 146 8.04 -1.07 9.24
C ALA A 146 8.04 -1.89 10.55
N TRP A 147 9.07 -2.71 10.77
CA TRP A 147 9.22 -3.48 12.00
C TRP A 147 9.54 -2.58 13.21
N ALA A 148 10.44 -1.62 13.04
CA ALA A 148 10.85 -0.69 14.10
C ALA A 148 9.69 0.21 14.58
N GLY A 149 8.75 0.53 13.69
CA GLY A 149 7.58 1.36 14.01
C GLY A 149 6.51 0.67 14.87
N LEU A 150 6.49 -0.67 14.93
CA LEU A 150 5.45 -1.42 15.64
C LEU A 150 5.37 -1.08 17.13
N GLU A 151 6.51 -1.06 17.81
CA GLU A 151 6.55 -0.90 19.26
C GLU A 151 6.14 0.53 19.71
N PRO A 152 6.63 1.62 19.07
CA PRO A 152 6.09 2.96 19.30
C PRO A 152 4.57 3.06 19.08
N ALA A 153 4.06 2.47 18.01
CA ALA A 153 2.64 2.48 17.68
C ALA A 153 1.80 1.74 18.72
N MET A 154 2.26 0.57 19.18
CA MET A 154 1.59 -0.19 20.24
C MET A 154 1.53 0.60 21.55
N ARG A 155 2.60 1.31 21.93
CA ARG A 155 2.58 2.19 23.11
C ARG A 155 1.57 3.32 22.98
N LEU A 156 1.45 3.92 21.80
CA LEU A 156 0.48 4.97 21.54
C LEU A 156 -0.96 4.44 21.72
N ILE A 157 -1.26 3.29 21.11
CA ILE A 157 -2.59 2.66 21.21
C ILE A 157 -2.96 2.35 22.67
N ASP A 158 -2.01 1.82 23.45
CA ASP A 158 -2.19 1.56 24.88
C ASP A 158 -2.43 2.85 25.68
N GLN A 159 -1.66 3.90 25.41
CA GLN A 159 -1.82 5.22 26.06
C GLN A 159 -3.16 5.89 25.75
N MET A 160 -3.66 5.75 24.52
CA MET A 160 -4.95 6.30 24.12
C MET A 160 -6.13 5.57 24.78
N GLY A 161 -5.92 4.36 25.30
CA GLY A 161 -7.02 3.50 25.80
C GLY A 161 -8.07 3.21 24.73
N ALA A 162 -7.68 3.25 23.45
CA ALA A 162 -8.60 3.27 22.32
C ALA A 162 -9.03 1.85 21.95
N VAL A 163 -10.10 1.37 22.59
CA VAL A 163 -10.77 0.10 22.25
C VAL A 163 -11.16 0.05 20.76
N ASP A 164 -11.45 1.21 20.15
CA ASP A 164 -11.88 1.32 18.76
C ASP A 164 -10.76 1.12 17.72
N LEU A 165 -9.49 0.99 18.15
CA LEU A 165 -8.35 0.74 17.27
C LEU A 165 -7.94 -0.74 17.18
N GLU A 166 -8.76 -1.66 17.68
CA GLU A 166 -8.45 -3.10 17.65
C GLU A 166 -8.17 -3.62 16.23
N SER A 167 -9.03 -3.28 15.26
CA SER A 167 -8.84 -3.67 13.85
C SER A 167 -7.55 -3.08 13.25
N THR A 168 -7.26 -1.82 13.57
CA THR A 168 -6.05 -1.12 13.16
C THR A 168 -4.79 -1.78 13.74
N LEU A 169 -4.83 -2.22 15.00
CA LEU A 169 -3.73 -2.92 15.65
C LEU A 169 -3.45 -4.29 15.00
N VAL A 170 -4.50 -5.01 14.59
CA VAL A 170 -4.36 -6.28 13.88
C VAL A 170 -3.64 -6.08 12.55
N GLU A 171 -4.05 -5.09 11.74
CA GLU A 171 -3.40 -4.80 10.46
C GLU A 171 -1.96 -4.33 10.66
N LEU A 172 -1.72 -3.40 11.58
CA LEU A 172 -0.36 -2.93 11.91
C LEU A 172 0.57 -4.10 12.26
N ARG A 173 0.13 -5.00 13.15
CA ARG A 173 0.92 -6.16 13.56
C ARG A 173 1.21 -7.08 12.37
N LYS A 174 0.18 -7.38 11.57
CA LYS A 174 0.31 -8.21 10.37
C LYS A 174 1.39 -7.66 9.42
N HIS A 175 1.34 -6.37 9.10
CA HIS A 175 2.31 -5.72 8.21
C HIS A 175 3.72 -5.68 8.83
N SER A 176 3.86 -5.28 10.10
CA SER A 176 5.17 -5.21 10.74
C SER A 176 5.83 -6.59 10.90
N GLU A 177 5.07 -7.63 11.27
CA GLU A 177 5.60 -9.00 11.39
C GLU A 177 5.97 -9.58 10.02
N ALA A 178 5.15 -9.34 8.98
CA ALA A 178 5.47 -9.72 7.61
C ALA A 178 6.76 -9.05 7.12
N ALA A 179 6.90 -7.74 7.34
CA ALA A 179 8.10 -6.98 6.99
C ALA A 179 9.37 -7.56 7.65
N ARG A 180 9.30 -7.86 8.95
CA ARG A 180 10.40 -8.52 9.68
C ARG A 180 10.81 -9.84 9.02
N ASP A 181 9.83 -10.67 8.67
CA ASP A 181 10.08 -12.00 8.11
C ASP A 181 10.63 -11.91 6.68
N LYS A 182 10.11 -10.97 5.86
CA LYS A 182 10.64 -10.64 4.53
C LYS A 182 12.11 -10.19 4.60
N ALA A 183 12.42 -9.27 5.51
CA ALA A 183 13.79 -8.77 5.70
C ALA A 183 14.75 -9.88 6.17
N ARG A 184 14.29 -10.77 7.06
CA ARG A 184 15.06 -11.94 7.52
C ARG A 184 15.33 -12.94 6.40
N ALA A 185 14.33 -13.23 5.56
CA ALA A 185 14.47 -14.11 4.41
C ALA A 185 15.52 -13.56 3.43
N ALA A 186 15.38 -12.29 3.04
CA ALA A 186 16.31 -11.60 2.15
C ALA A 186 17.76 -11.65 2.65
N ARG A 187 17.99 -11.34 3.94
CA ARG A 187 19.33 -11.39 4.56
C ARG A 187 19.92 -12.80 4.62
N SER A 188 19.07 -13.82 4.60
CA SER A 188 19.48 -15.23 4.61
C SER A 188 19.69 -15.79 3.19
N GLY A 189 19.57 -14.94 2.16
CA GLY A 189 19.66 -15.36 0.75
C GLY A 189 18.43 -16.12 0.25
N LEU A 190 17.31 -16.07 0.97
CA LEU A 190 16.03 -16.64 0.57
C LEU A 190 15.17 -15.56 -0.09
N GLU A 191 14.30 -15.96 -1.04
CA GLU A 191 13.34 -15.04 -1.65
C GLU A 191 12.26 -14.65 -0.62
N PRO A 192 12.12 -13.36 -0.28
CA PRO A 192 11.06 -12.87 0.58
C PRO A 192 9.68 -13.13 -0.02
N GLN A 193 8.72 -13.44 0.85
CA GLN A 193 7.31 -13.54 0.46
C GLN A 193 6.71 -12.13 0.42
N ILE A 194 6.90 -11.43 -0.70
CA ILE A 194 6.18 -10.18 -0.98
C ILE A 194 4.73 -10.47 -1.34
N GLU A 195 3.87 -9.47 -1.21
CA GLU A 195 2.46 -9.59 -1.62
C GLU A 195 2.32 -9.95 -3.09
N SER A 196 1.28 -10.71 -3.42
CA SER A 196 1.00 -11.15 -4.79
C SER A 196 0.85 -9.94 -5.73
N ILE A 197 1.33 -10.08 -6.95
CA ILE A 197 1.03 -9.14 -8.04
C ILE A 197 0.25 -9.92 -9.11
N PRO A 198 -1.05 -9.65 -9.28
CA PRO A 198 -1.87 -10.38 -10.24
C PRO A 198 -1.27 -10.40 -11.65
N GLY A 199 -1.18 -11.59 -12.24
CA GLY A 199 -0.62 -11.79 -13.57
C GLY A 199 0.91 -11.84 -13.66
N LEU A 200 1.65 -11.61 -12.57
CA LEU A 200 3.09 -11.85 -12.48
C LEU A 200 3.35 -13.24 -11.88
N LYS A 201 4.06 -14.11 -12.61
CA LYS A 201 4.45 -15.42 -12.09
C LYS A 201 5.58 -15.26 -11.06
N PRO A 202 5.62 -16.07 -9.98
CA PRO A 202 6.63 -15.98 -8.92
C PRO A 202 8.09 -16.04 -9.39
N ASP A 203 8.34 -16.73 -10.52
CA ASP A 203 9.69 -16.98 -11.03
C ASP A 203 10.09 -16.09 -12.23
N GLU A 204 9.24 -15.15 -12.66
CA GLU A 204 9.58 -14.24 -13.75
C GLU A 204 10.17 -12.95 -13.14
N PRO A 205 11.47 -12.65 -13.35
CA PRO A 205 12.03 -11.42 -12.85
C PRO A 205 11.22 -10.24 -13.40
N PRO A 206 10.96 -9.21 -12.58
CA PRO A 206 10.16 -8.06 -12.98
C PRO A 206 10.75 -7.53 -14.28
N ARG A 207 9.93 -7.52 -15.33
CA ARG A 207 10.34 -7.06 -16.66
C ARG A 207 10.63 -5.57 -16.56
N ASN A 208 11.83 -5.23 -16.14
CA ASN A 208 12.45 -3.97 -16.52
C ASN A 208 12.49 -4.01 -18.05
N ARG A 209 11.52 -3.36 -18.69
CA ARG A 209 11.63 -2.97 -20.09
C ARG A 209 12.80 -2.00 -20.14
N ARG A 210 14.02 -2.55 -20.14
CA ARG A 210 15.23 -1.81 -20.44
C ARG A 210 14.95 -1.12 -21.76
N ALA A 211 15.05 0.20 -21.75
CA ALA A 211 15.24 0.96 -22.98
C ALA A 211 16.35 0.27 -23.77
N THR A 212 16.01 -0.09 -25.00
CA THR A 212 16.94 -0.65 -25.98
C THR A 212 18.21 0.23 -26.00
N PRO A 213 19.42 -0.33 -25.88
CA PRO A 213 20.61 0.42 -26.23
C PRO A 213 20.52 0.68 -27.73
N GLN A 214 20.36 1.94 -28.13
CA GLN A 214 20.65 2.31 -29.51
C GLN A 214 22.14 2.03 -29.74
N GLN A 215 22.40 1.00 -30.54
CA GLN A 215 23.70 0.74 -31.13
C GLN A 215 23.87 1.67 -32.33
N GLN A 216 25.03 2.33 -32.33
CA GLN A 216 25.74 3.00 -33.44
C GLN A 216 25.24 4.37 -33.89
#